data_AF-A0A9W7JA04-F1
#
_entry.id   AF-A0A9W7JA04-F1
#
_cell.length_a   1.000
_cell.length_b   1.000
_cell.length_c   1.000
_cell.angle_alpha   90.00
_cell.angle_beta   90.00
_cell.angle_gamma   90.00
#
_symmetry.space_group_name_H-M   'P 1'
#
loop_
_entity.id
_entity.type
_entity.pdbx_description
1 polymer ?
#
loop_
_entity_poly.entity_id
_entity_poly.type
_entity_poly.pdbx_seq_one_letter_code
_entity_poly.pdbx_strand_id
1 'polypeptide(L)'
;MATANRVRHVWDGQNGLLSTIVVSIVIHERGGVGGSKASGAFILTDSYNPGRPNKDFEIKYHMKNSEPVPEAIIDKIFENTKTIIEYLIVEDLPNIDIITTGVANVLGSKGQFDDEVFNSATDYVKGLKFSIFDFELINKLLSSSEFIFFYDALHEVVGAYTHRIFVEELGL
;
A
#
# COMPACT_ATOMS: atom_id res chain seq x y z
N MET A 1 -10.71 9.40 10.66
CA MET A 1 -11.30 8.20 11.34
C MET A 1 -10.26 7.39 12.11
N ALA A 2 -9.07 7.11 11.55
CA ALA A 2 -8.03 6.31 12.22
C ALA A 2 -7.66 6.86 13.62
N THR A 3 -7.33 8.14 13.72
CA THR A 3 -7.04 8.83 14.99
C THR A 3 -8.21 8.74 15.99
N ALA A 4 -9.44 8.90 15.51
CA ALA A 4 -10.64 8.80 16.34
C ALA A 4 -10.82 7.40 16.96
N ASN A 5 -10.35 6.37 16.25
CA ASN A 5 -10.31 4.98 16.69
C ASN A 5 -8.98 4.60 17.38
N ARG A 6 -8.17 5.59 17.79
CA ARG A 6 -6.91 5.42 18.54
C ARG A 6 -5.82 4.66 17.78
N VAL A 7 -5.87 4.64 16.45
CA VAL A 7 -4.70 4.28 15.64
C VAL A 7 -3.64 5.34 15.88
N ARG A 8 -2.40 4.93 16.16
CA ARG A 8 -1.29 5.85 16.46
C ARG A 8 -0.46 6.21 15.24
N HIS A 9 -0.45 5.34 14.24
CA HIS A 9 0.41 5.48 13.08
C HIS A 9 -0.32 4.94 11.84
N VAL A 10 -0.36 5.73 10.75
CA VAL A 10 -0.84 5.30 9.42
C VAL A 10 0.31 5.41 8.42
N TRP A 11 0.41 4.42 7.54
CA TRP A 11 1.40 4.40 6.46
C TRP A 11 0.67 4.52 5.13
N ASP A 12 1.00 5.55 4.37
CA ASP A 12 0.46 5.81 3.06
C ASP A 12 1.56 5.66 2.01
N GLY A 13 1.25 4.95 0.93
CA GLY A 13 2.12 4.95 -0.24
C GLY A 13 2.02 6.29 -0.92
N GLN A 14 3.15 6.79 -1.42
CA GLN A 14 3.21 8.05 -2.13
C GLN A 14 2.13 8.12 -3.23
N ASN A 15 1.41 9.24 -3.30
CA ASN A 15 0.24 9.48 -4.15
C ASN A 15 -0.97 8.56 -3.87
N GLY A 16 -1.00 7.88 -2.71
CA GLY A 16 -2.00 6.86 -2.38
C GLY A 16 -1.80 5.54 -3.13
N LEU A 17 -0.63 5.31 -3.73
CA LEU A 17 -0.39 4.17 -4.62
C LEU A 17 0.38 3.04 -3.91
N LEU A 18 -0.34 1.94 -3.63
CA LEU A 18 0.24 0.64 -3.30
C LEU A 18 -0.54 -0.46 -4.01
N SER A 19 0.14 -1.39 -4.68
CA SER A 19 -0.50 -2.59 -5.20
C SER A 19 -0.74 -3.60 -4.08
N THR A 20 -1.70 -4.50 -4.28
CA THR A 20 -2.01 -5.57 -3.32
C THR A 20 -0.77 -6.38 -2.92
N ILE A 21 0.15 -6.63 -3.87
CA ILE A 21 1.41 -7.34 -3.60
C ILE A 21 2.31 -6.51 -2.67
N VAL A 22 2.44 -5.21 -2.95
CA VAL A 22 3.29 -4.32 -2.15
C VAL A 22 2.71 -4.12 -0.76
N VAL A 23 1.39 -4.04 -0.61
CA VAL A 23 0.73 -4.00 0.70
C VAL A 23 1.12 -5.21 1.53
N SER A 24 1.09 -6.42 0.96
CA SER A 24 1.52 -7.63 1.66
C SER A 24 3.00 -7.57 2.06
N ILE A 25 3.89 -7.13 1.15
CA ILE A 25 5.32 -6.96 1.46
C ILE A 25 5.52 -5.95 2.61
N VAL A 26 4.82 -4.81 2.58
CA VAL A 26 4.94 -3.75 3.59
C VAL A 26 4.46 -4.24 4.96
N ILE A 27 3.34 -4.96 5.03
CA ILE A 27 2.83 -5.50 6.29
C ILE A 27 3.84 -6.44 6.97
N HIS A 28 4.56 -7.25 6.18
CA HIS A 28 5.52 -8.23 6.69
C HIS A 28 6.90 -7.64 6.95
N GLU A 29 7.47 -6.97 5.95
CA GLU A 29 8.89 -6.64 5.91
C GLU A 29 9.17 -5.24 6.44
N ARG A 30 8.33 -4.25 6.12
CA ARG A 30 8.58 -2.85 6.51
C ARG A 30 8.58 -2.72 8.03
N GLY A 31 9.57 -2.01 8.57
CA GLY A 31 9.60 -1.54 9.94
C GLY A 31 9.48 -0.03 9.92
N GLY A 32 8.47 0.53 10.58
CA GLY A 32 8.31 1.97 10.69
C GLY A 32 9.17 2.56 11.80
N VAL A 33 8.95 3.84 12.08
CA VAL A 33 9.63 4.57 13.15
C VAL A 33 9.55 3.79 14.47
N GLY A 34 10.69 3.67 15.16
CA GLY A 34 10.80 2.95 16.43
C GLY A 34 10.68 1.42 16.32
N GLY A 35 10.78 0.83 15.12
CA GLY A 35 10.64 -0.61 14.90
C GLY A 35 9.18 -1.08 14.88
N SER A 36 8.24 -0.16 14.66
CA SER A 36 6.82 -0.47 14.57
C SER A 36 6.50 -1.37 13.36
N LYS A 37 5.45 -2.18 13.49
CA LYS A 37 4.95 -3.08 12.46
C LYS A 37 3.47 -2.82 12.22
N ALA A 38 3.05 -2.90 10.96
CA ALA A 38 1.63 -2.79 10.62
C ALA A 38 0.83 -3.93 11.26
N SER A 39 -0.38 -3.61 11.72
CA SER A 39 -1.33 -4.60 12.26
C SER A 39 -2.34 -5.09 11.22
N GLY A 40 -2.35 -4.44 10.05
CA GLY A 40 -3.21 -4.70 8.91
C GLY A 40 -3.15 -3.51 7.96
N ALA A 41 -3.88 -3.59 6.84
CA ALA A 41 -3.99 -2.50 5.88
C ALA A 41 -5.38 -2.49 5.24
N PHE A 42 -5.87 -1.30 4.92
CA PHE A 42 -6.97 -1.13 4.00
C PHE A 42 -6.42 -0.96 2.59
N ILE A 43 -7.05 -1.59 1.61
CA ILE A 43 -6.71 -1.49 0.20
C ILE A 43 -7.91 -0.94 -0.53
N LEU A 44 -7.71 0.19 -1.19
CA LEU A 44 -8.72 0.90 -1.98
C LEU A 44 -8.50 0.52 -3.44
N THR A 45 -9.43 -0.20 -4.05
CA THR A 45 -9.23 -0.79 -5.39
C THR A 45 -10.57 -1.02 -6.09
N ASP A 46 -10.56 -1.11 -7.41
CA ASP A 46 -11.65 -1.64 -8.24
C ASP A 46 -11.30 -3.04 -8.80
N SER A 47 -10.25 -3.67 -8.24
CA SER A 47 -9.66 -4.95 -8.60
C SER A 47 -9.18 -5.03 -10.05
N TYR A 48 -10.09 -5.33 -10.98
CA TYR A 48 -9.84 -5.53 -12.41
C TYR A 48 -10.91 -4.85 -13.26
N ASN A 49 -11.81 -4.09 -12.62
CA ASN A 49 -12.84 -3.34 -13.32
C ASN A 49 -12.24 -2.03 -13.82
N PRO A 50 -12.50 -1.62 -15.07
CA PRO A 50 -12.05 -0.33 -15.55
C PRO A 50 -12.60 0.81 -14.69
N GLY A 51 -11.72 1.57 -14.06
CA GLY A 51 -12.09 2.69 -13.20
C GLY A 51 -12.96 3.73 -13.91
N ARG A 52 -14.02 4.19 -13.24
CA ARG A 52 -14.86 5.31 -13.70
C ARG A 52 -15.39 6.10 -12.50
N PRO A 53 -15.65 7.43 -12.62
CA PRO A 53 -16.05 8.30 -11.51
C PRO A 53 -17.29 7.86 -10.70
N ASN A 54 -18.17 7.02 -11.27
CA ASN A 54 -19.42 6.55 -10.64
C ASN A 54 -19.58 5.02 -10.74
N LYS A 55 -18.47 4.28 -10.69
CA LYS A 55 -18.46 2.81 -10.72
C LYS A 55 -18.08 2.26 -9.35
N ASP A 56 -18.06 0.94 -9.28
CA ASP A 56 -17.75 0.19 -8.07
C ASP A 56 -16.38 0.61 -7.52
N PHE A 57 -16.35 0.83 -6.21
CA PHE A 57 -15.15 1.09 -5.43
C PHE A 57 -15.13 0.09 -4.29
N GLU A 58 -14.07 -0.71 -4.24
CA GLU A 58 -13.91 -1.79 -3.27
C GLU A 58 -12.92 -1.37 -2.20
N ILE A 59 -13.28 -1.63 -0.95
CA ILE A 59 -12.38 -1.53 0.19
C ILE A 59 -12.12 -2.94 0.69
N LYS A 60 -10.88 -3.41 0.57
CA LYS A 60 -10.43 -4.67 1.15
C LYS A 60 -9.66 -4.39 2.43
N TYR A 61 -9.64 -5.38 3.33
CA TYR A 61 -8.81 -5.34 4.52
C TYR A 61 -7.85 -6.54 4.51
N HIS A 62 -6.56 -6.28 4.67
CA HIS A 62 -5.54 -7.29 4.87
C HIS A 62 -5.13 -7.30 6.34
N MET A 63 -5.14 -8.47 6.97
CA MET A 63 -4.64 -8.62 8.34
C MET A 63 -3.12 -8.72 8.36
N LYS A 64 -2.51 -8.55 9.54
CA LYS A 64 -1.07 -8.74 9.75
C LYS A 64 -0.57 -10.12 9.29
N ASN A 65 -1.41 -11.14 9.41
CA ASN A 65 -1.07 -12.51 9.04
C ASN A 65 -1.42 -12.65 7.54
N SER A 66 -0.52 -13.19 6.72
CA SER A 66 -0.66 -13.30 5.25
C SER A 66 -1.82 -14.17 4.77
N GLU A 67 -2.65 -14.65 5.71
CA GLU A 67 -3.79 -15.50 5.43
C GLU A 67 -4.99 -14.63 5.04
N PRO A 68 -5.90 -15.16 4.21
CA PRO A 68 -7.20 -14.54 3.97
C PRO A 68 -7.85 -14.18 5.30
N VAL A 69 -8.52 -13.01 5.35
CA VAL A 69 -9.29 -12.63 6.53
C VAL A 69 -10.27 -13.75 6.84
N PRO A 70 -10.27 -14.32 8.07
CA PRO A 70 -11.19 -15.38 8.43
C PRO A 70 -12.64 -14.99 8.14
N GLU A 71 -13.42 -15.91 7.58
CA GLU A 71 -14.82 -15.68 7.22
C GLU A 71 -15.64 -15.13 8.40
N ALA A 72 -15.41 -15.64 9.61
CA ALA A 72 -16.03 -15.15 10.84
C ALA A 72 -15.74 -13.66 11.16
N ILE A 73 -14.65 -13.09 10.66
CA ILE A 73 -14.36 -11.65 10.76
C ILE A 73 -15.09 -10.89 9.65
N ILE A 74 -15.10 -11.42 8.43
CA ILE A 74 -15.83 -10.83 7.29
C ILE A 74 -17.33 -10.72 7.62
N ASP A 75 -17.93 -11.79 8.15
CA ASP A 75 -19.34 -11.80 8.56
C ASP A 75 -19.62 -10.76 9.64
N LYS A 76 -18.72 -10.62 10.62
CA LYS A 76 -18.85 -9.58 11.66
C LYS A 76 -18.78 -8.18 11.08
N ILE A 77 -17.89 -7.94 10.12
CA ILE A 77 -17.82 -6.66 9.41
C ILE A 77 -19.13 -6.43 8.66
N PHE A 78 -19.62 -7.41 7.91
CA PHE A 78 -20.87 -7.32 7.16
C PHE A 78 -22.08 -7.03 8.07
N GLU A 79 -22.27 -7.77 9.16
CA GLU A 79 -23.36 -7.51 10.09
C GLU A 79 -23.25 -6.13 10.77
N ASN A 80 -22.04 -5.67 11.07
CA ASN A 80 -21.82 -4.31 11.57
C ASN A 80 -22.21 -3.26 10.53
N THR A 81 -21.92 -3.46 9.23
CA THR A 81 -22.29 -2.48 8.19
C THR A 81 -23.80 -2.30 8.03
N LYS A 82 -24.61 -3.33 8.38
CA LYS A 82 -26.08 -3.25 8.35
C LYS A 82 -26.67 -2.49 9.53
N THR A 83 -25.94 -2.42 10.64
CA THR A 83 -26.46 -1.98 11.94
C THR A 83 -25.77 -0.72 12.46
N ILE A 84 -24.70 -0.27 11.82
CA ILE A 84 -23.98 0.94 12.20
C ILE A 84 -24.89 2.18 12.15
N ILE A 85 -24.92 2.94 13.25
CA ILE A 85 -25.69 4.19 13.38
C ILE A 85 -24.81 5.42 13.62
N GLU A 86 -23.54 5.22 13.97
CA GLU A 86 -22.57 6.27 14.21
C GLU A 86 -21.16 5.79 13.86
N TYR A 87 -20.25 6.73 13.58
CA TYR A 87 -18.83 6.46 13.38
C TYR A 87 -17.99 7.55 14.04
N LEU A 88 -16.76 7.20 14.41
CA LEU A 88 -15.84 8.12 15.08
C LEU A 88 -15.00 8.89 14.05
N ILE A 89 -15.03 10.22 14.13
CA ILE A 89 -14.23 11.12 13.30
C ILE A 89 -13.66 12.27 14.14
N VAL A 90 -12.51 12.79 13.71
CA VAL A 90 -11.88 13.99 14.25
C VAL A 90 -11.97 15.01 13.12
N GLU A 91 -12.74 16.08 13.30
CA GLU A 91 -13.05 17.04 12.23
C GLU A 91 -11.93 18.07 12.01
N ASP A 92 -11.12 18.31 13.02
CA ASP A 92 -10.04 19.31 13.03
C ASP A 92 -8.68 18.75 12.60
N LEU A 93 -8.66 17.59 11.92
CA LEU A 93 -7.42 17.02 11.38
C LEU A 93 -6.98 17.82 10.14
N PRO A 94 -5.72 18.29 10.04
CA PRO A 94 -5.24 18.92 8.82
C PRO A 94 -5.22 17.91 7.66
N ASN A 95 -5.34 18.41 6.43
CA ASN A 95 -5.10 17.60 5.24
C ASN A 95 -3.64 17.12 5.24
N ILE A 96 -3.46 15.82 5.14
CA ILE A 96 -2.14 15.21 4.99
C ILE A 96 -1.72 15.29 3.53
N ASP A 97 -0.49 15.74 3.28
CA ASP A 97 0.11 15.71 1.95
C ASP A 97 0.59 14.29 1.63
N ILE A 98 -0.17 13.57 0.82
CA ILE A 98 0.17 12.20 0.37
C ILE A 98 1.16 12.19 -0.80
N ILE A 99 1.56 13.35 -1.33
CA ILE A 99 2.47 13.45 -2.48
C ILE A 99 3.93 13.43 -2.03
N THR A 100 4.25 14.12 -0.94
CA THR A 100 5.63 14.23 -0.44
C THR A 100 5.94 13.13 0.57
N THR A 101 7.02 12.37 0.35
CA THR A 101 7.44 11.35 1.31
C THR A 101 7.96 11.99 2.61
N GLY A 102 7.58 11.43 3.76
CA GLY A 102 7.99 11.91 5.07
C GLY A 102 7.04 11.47 6.18
N VAL A 103 7.33 11.88 7.41
CA VAL A 103 6.47 11.67 8.58
C VAL A 103 5.87 13.00 9.00
N ALA A 104 4.55 13.09 8.99
CA ALA A 104 3.78 14.18 9.59
C ALA A 104 3.35 13.79 11.00
N ASN A 105 3.86 14.51 12.01
CA ASN A 105 3.42 14.34 13.39
C ASN A 105 2.18 15.23 13.61
N VAL A 106 1.01 14.61 13.74
CA VAL A 106 -0.26 15.31 13.94
C VAL A 106 -0.65 15.25 15.41
N LEU A 107 -0.74 16.41 16.05
CA LEU A 107 -1.28 16.55 17.40
C LEU A 107 -2.77 16.83 17.30
N GLY A 108 -3.58 15.80 17.57
CA GLY A 108 -5.03 15.93 17.63
C GLY A 108 -5.57 16.03 19.07
N SER A 109 -6.85 16.35 19.20
CA SER A 109 -7.59 16.36 20.47
C SER A 109 -7.58 15.01 21.22
N LYS A 110 -7.17 13.92 20.56
CA LYS A 110 -7.08 12.55 21.09
C LYS A 110 -5.64 12.07 21.34
N GLY A 111 -4.64 12.93 21.15
CA GLY A 111 -3.22 12.60 21.31
C GLY A 111 -2.43 12.67 20.00
N GLN A 112 -1.18 12.21 20.05
CA GLN A 112 -0.29 12.16 18.89
C GLN A 112 -0.71 11.06 17.91
N PHE A 113 -0.74 11.41 16.63
CA PHE A 113 -0.99 10.56 15.48
C PHE A 113 0.09 10.84 14.45
N ASP A 114 0.83 9.81 14.07
CA ASP A 114 1.88 9.94 13.05
C ASP A 114 1.35 9.41 11.71
N ASP A 115 1.55 10.20 10.66
CA ASP A 115 1.21 9.83 9.30
C ASP A 115 2.50 9.75 8.48
N GLU A 116 2.82 8.58 7.94
CA GLU A 116 4.05 8.36 7.18
C GLU A 116 3.72 8.06 5.72
N VAL A 117 4.11 8.99 4.86
CA VAL A 117 4.05 8.83 3.41
C VAL A 117 5.38 8.28 2.92
N PHE A 118 5.36 7.13 2.25
CA PHE A 118 6.58 6.45 1.82
C PHE A 118 6.56 6.03 0.35
N ASN A 119 7.75 5.94 -0.25
CA ASN A 119 7.89 5.43 -1.60
C ASN A 119 7.72 3.89 -1.61
N SER A 120 6.56 3.44 -2.08
CA SER A 120 6.17 2.04 -2.12
C SER A 120 7.01 1.19 -3.10
N ALA A 121 7.60 1.80 -4.14
CA ALA A 121 8.48 1.10 -5.07
C ALA A 121 9.79 0.64 -4.42
N THR A 122 10.26 1.37 -3.40
CA THR A 122 11.49 1.01 -2.67
C THR A 122 11.32 -0.32 -1.94
N ASP A 123 10.22 -0.50 -1.22
CA ASP A 123 9.97 -1.75 -0.51
C ASP A 123 9.65 -2.89 -1.46
N TYR A 124 8.96 -2.60 -2.57
CA TYR A 124 8.68 -3.61 -3.58
C TYR A 124 9.97 -4.19 -4.16
N VAL A 125 10.89 -3.32 -4.61
CA VAL A 125 12.19 -3.74 -5.15
C VAL A 125 12.98 -4.52 -4.11
N LYS A 126 13.02 -4.07 -2.86
CA LYS A 126 13.70 -4.81 -1.78
C LYS A 126 13.14 -6.22 -1.65
N GLY A 127 11.81 -6.36 -1.60
CA GLY A 127 11.15 -7.68 -1.53
C GLY A 127 11.49 -8.58 -2.73
N LEU A 128 11.46 -8.02 -3.95
CA LEU A 128 11.81 -8.78 -5.15
C LEU A 128 13.27 -9.22 -5.18
N LYS A 129 14.20 -8.29 -4.91
CA LYS A 129 15.65 -8.47 -5.06
C LYS A 129 16.26 -9.33 -3.96
N PHE A 130 15.81 -9.19 -2.72
CA PHE A 130 16.43 -9.91 -1.59
C PHE A 130 15.78 -11.26 -1.30
N SER A 131 14.53 -11.47 -1.72
CA SER A 131 13.76 -12.64 -1.26
C SER A 131 13.28 -13.57 -2.36
N ILE A 132 13.21 -13.13 -3.63
CA ILE A 132 12.45 -13.89 -4.66
C ILE A 132 13.27 -14.13 -5.95
N PHE A 133 13.92 -13.10 -6.49
CA PHE A 133 14.51 -13.16 -7.83
C PHE A 133 16.00 -12.82 -7.87
N ASP A 134 16.72 -13.49 -8.76
CA ASP A 134 18.09 -13.15 -9.13
C ASP A 134 18.08 -12.01 -10.16
N PHE A 135 18.27 -10.79 -9.68
CA PHE A 135 18.31 -9.59 -10.53
C PHE A 135 19.54 -9.55 -11.46
N GLU A 136 20.64 -10.21 -11.10
CA GLU A 136 21.83 -10.27 -11.95
C GLU A 136 21.55 -11.13 -13.19
N LEU A 137 20.90 -12.27 -12.99
CA LEU A 137 20.48 -13.15 -14.08
C LEU A 137 19.46 -12.48 -15.00
N ILE A 138 18.47 -11.77 -14.42
CA ILE A 138 17.47 -11.03 -15.21
C ILE A 138 18.14 -9.91 -16.01
N ASN A 139 19.03 -9.13 -15.39
CA ASN A 139 19.77 -8.06 -16.06
C ASN A 139 20.60 -8.63 -17.23
N LYS A 140 21.27 -9.78 -17.05
CA LYS A 140 22.01 -10.45 -18.12
C LYS A 140 21.13 -10.80 -19.32
N LEU A 141 19.89 -11.26 -19.08
CA LEU A 141 18.94 -11.53 -20.16
C LEU A 141 18.50 -10.24 -20.86
N LEU A 142 18.15 -9.20 -20.08
CA LEU A 142 17.66 -7.93 -20.60
C LEU A 142 18.73 -7.13 -21.36
N SER A 143 20.00 -7.31 -21.01
CA SER A 143 21.15 -6.70 -21.70
C SER A 143 21.52 -7.40 -23.02
N SER A 144 20.88 -8.53 -23.35
CA SER A 144 21.16 -9.26 -24.59
C SER A 144 20.56 -8.53 -25.79
N SER A 145 21.36 -8.30 -26.83
CA SER A 145 20.87 -7.75 -28.11
C SER A 145 19.88 -8.66 -28.84
N GLU A 146 19.80 -9.93 -28.45
CA GLU A 146 18.88 -10.91 -29.04
C GLU A 146 17.52 -10.95 -28.31
N PHE A 147 17.39 -10.26 -27.18
CA PHE A 147 16.17 -10.23 -26.39
C PHE A 147 15.46 -8.88 -26.54
N ILE A 148 14.20 -8.92 -26.98
CA ILE A 148 13.36 -7.73 -27.11
C ILE A 148 12.28 -7.78 -26.04
N PHE A 149 12.18 -6.72 -25.25
CA PHE A 149 11.24 -6.62 -24.14
C PHE A 149 10.26 -5.47 -24.34
N PHE A 150 8.97 -5.75 -24.15
CA PHE A 150 7.92 -4.74 -24.09
C PHE A 150 7.11 -4.95 -22.81
N TYR A 151 6.83 -3.85 -22.12
CA TYR A 151 6.00 -3.85 -20.92
C TYR A 151 4.98 -2.73 -21.02
N ASP A 152 3.71 -3.07 -20.79
CA ASP A 152 2.62 -2.12 -20.69
C ASP A 152 1.93 -2.30 -19.33
N ALA A 153 1.90 -1.21 -18.56
CA ALA A 153 1.24 -1.17 -17.26
C ALA A 153 -0.27 -0.97 -17.35
N LEU A 154 -0.81 -0.71 -18.55
CA LEU A 154 -2.24 -0.44 -18.79
C LEU A 154 -2.80 0.70 -17.94
N HIS A 155 -1.96 1.67 -17.56
CA HIS A 155 -2.27 2.75 -16.61
C HIS A 155 -2.67 2.29 -15.20
N GLU A 156 -2.38 1.03 -14.85
CA GLU A 156 -2.62 0.47 -13.52
C GLU A 156 -1.54 0.88 -12.52
N VAL A 157 -1.82 0.62 -11.24
CA VAL A 157 -0.88 0.92 -10.13
C VAL A 157 0.51 0.31 -10.33
N VAL A 158 0.63 -0.78 -11.10
CA VAL A 158 1.93 -1.41 -11.39
C VAL A 158 2.88 -0.50 -12.15
N GLY A 159 2.35 0.47 -12.91
CA GLY A 159 3.12 1.49 -13.61
C GLY A 159 3.97 2.34 -12.67
N ALA A 160 3.53 2.54 -11.42
CA ALA A 160 4.28 3.28 -10.41
C ALA A 160 5.62 2.62 -10.03
N TYR A 161 5.77 1.32 -10.30
CA TYR A 161 6.99 0.56 -9.99
C TYR A 161 7.88 0.32 -11.20
N THR A 162 7.33 0.46 -12.42
CA THR A 162 7.99 0.06 -13.68
C THR A 162 9.34 0.74 -13.87
N HIS A 163 9.40 2.07 -13.74
CA HIS A 163 10.66 2.80 -13.89
C HIS A 163 11.69 2.36 -12.84
N ARG A 164 11.25 2.23 -11.59
CA ARG A 164 12.12 1.83 -10.49
C ARG A 164 12.69 0.42 -10.67
N ILE A 165 11.91 -0.53 -11.21
CA ILE A 165 12.36 -1.91 -11.42
C ILE A 165 13.17 -2.03 -12.70
N PHE A 166 12.59 -1.65 -13.84
CA PHE A 166 13.15 -1.96 -15.15
C PHE A 166 14.29 -1.02 -15.56
N VAL A 167 14.17 0.28 -15.26
CA VAL A 167 15.18 1.27 -15.65
C VAL A 167 16.26 1.36 -14.57
N GLU A 168 15.88 1.64 -13.32
CA GLU A 168 16.86 1.92 -12.26
C GLU A 168 17.59 0.67 -11.74
N GLU A 169 16.91 -0.47 -11.60
CA GLU A 169 17.53 -1.70 -11.08
C GLU A 169 18.01 -2.67 -12.16
N LEU A 170 17.32 -2.73 -13.31
CA LEU A 170 17.61 -3.69 -14.38
C LEU A 170 18.25 -3.09 -15.63
N GLY A 171 18.33 -1.75 -15.75
CA GLY A 171 19.12 -1.07 -16.77
C GLY A 171 18.53 -1.03 -18.18
N LEU A 172 17.21 -1.15 -18.32
CA LEU A 172 16.50 -0.96 -19.60
C LEU A 172 16.38 0.52 -20.00
#